data_AF-A0A8J7VRH3-F1
#
_entry.id   AF-A0A8J7VRH3-F1
#
_cell.length_a   1.000
_cell.length_b   1.000
_cell.length_c   1.000
_cell.angle_alpha   90.00
_cell.angle_beta   90.00
_cell.angle_gamma   90.00
#
_symmetry.space_group_name_H-M   'P 1'
#
loop_
_entity.id
_entity.type
_entity.pdbx_description
1 polymer ?
#
loop_
_entity_poly.entity_id
_entity_poly.type
_entity_poly.pdbx_seq_one_letter_code
_entity_poly.pdbx_strand_id
1 'polypeptide(L)' 'MSTRLSRGGRLIDRSTAVEFSFNGKRMKGFAGDTLASGLLANDQMLVGRSFKYHR' A
#
# COMPACT_ATOMS: atom_id res chain seq x y z
N MET A 1 -8.38 -4.06 12.10
CA MET A 1 -7.83 -3.04 11.18
C MET A 1 -6.43 -3.51 10.78
N SER A 2 -6.19 -3.79 9.50
CA SER A 2 -4.87 -4.22 9.02
C SER A 2 -4.11 -2.98 8.59
N THR A 3 -2.93 -2.74 9.15
CA THR A 3 -2.05 -1.63 8.79
C THR A 3 -0.64 -2.19 8.57
N ARG A 4 0.15 -1.54 7.72
CA ARG A 4 1.56 -1.92 7.57
C ARG A 4 2.28 -1.71 8.91
N LEU A 5 3.13 -2.66 9.30
CA LEU A 5 3.93 -2.53 10.53
C LEU A 5 4.69 -1.20 10.55
N SER A 6 4.62 -0.50 11.68
CA SER A 6 5.26 0.81 11.86
C SER A 6 6.79 0.71 11.83
N ARG A 7 7.35 -0.38 12.35
CA ARG A 7 8.79 -0.68 12.38
C ARG A 7 9.05 -2.14 11.98
N GLY A 8 10.27 -2.41 11.50
CA GLY A 8 10.66 -3.72 11.00
C GLY A 8 10.08 -4.04 9.62
N GLY A 9 10.07 -5.33 9.28
CA GLY A 9 9.78 -5.85 7.95
C GLY A 9 11.07 -6.32 7.29
N ARG A 10 11.20 -7.65 7.12
CA ARG A 10 12.42 -8.28 6.57
C ARG A 10 12.60 -8.06 5.07
N LEU A 11 11.51 -7.69 4.38
CA LEU A 11 11.43 -7.67 2.92
C LEU A 11 11.30 -6.27 2.33
N ILE A 12 11.33 -5.22 3.15
CA ILE A 12 11.24 -3.83 2.68
C ILE A 12 12.47 -3.03 3.09
N ASP A 13 13.01 -2.26 2.15
CA ASP A 13 14.07 -1.30 2.40
C ASP A 13 13.48 0.10 2.58
N ARG A 14 13.40 0.52 3.85
CA ARG A 14 12.86 1.82 4.25
C ARG A 14 13.78 3.01 3.96
N SER A 15 15.02 2.76 3.56
CA SER A 15 15.94 3.82 3.13
C SER A 15 15.66 4.28 1.70
N THR A 16 15.06 3.41 0.89
CA THR A 16 14.74 3.66 -0.51
C THR A 16 13.24 3.91 -0.67
N ALA A 17 12.86 5.19 -0.69
CA ALA A 17 11.49 5.60 -0.99
C ALA A 17 11.17 5.43 -2.48
N VAL A 18 9.98 4.91 -2.78
CA VAL A 18 9.47 4.74 -4.15
C VAL A 18 8.11 5.41 -4.26
N GLU A 19 7.85 6.08 -5.38
CA GLU A 19 6.56 6.69 -5.67
C GLU A 19 5.78 5.84 -6.68
N PHE A 20 4.47 5.73 -6.46
CA PHE A 20 3.56 5.09 -7.38
C PHE A 20 2.21 5.81 -7.39
N SER A 21 1.38 5.53 -8.39
CA SER A 21 0.03 6.07 -8.48
C SER A 21 -1.01 4.97 -8.31
N PHE A 22 -2.08 5.28 -7.58
CA PHE A 22 -3.24 4.42 -7.43
C PHE A 22 -4.51 5.28 -7.52
N ASN A 23 -5.44 4.92 -8.41
CA ASN A 23 -6.67 5.68 -8.67
C ASN A 23 -6.43 7.20 -8.85
N GLY A 24 -5.38 7.56 -9.60
CA GLY A 24 -5.02 8.95 -9.85
C GLY A 24 -4.35 9.69 -8.68
N LYS A 25 -4.20 9.07 -7.51
CA LYS A 25 -3.50 9.64 -6.36
C LYS A 25 -2.06 9.13 -6.30
N ARG A 26 -1.11 10.05 -6.11
CA ARG A 26 0.29 9.70 -5.83
C ARG A 26 0.42 9.19 -4.39
N MET A 27 1.12 8.07 -4.24
CA MET A 27 1.36 7.38 -2.98
C MET A 27 2.84 7.05 -2.84
N LYS A 28 3.28 6.87 -1.59
CA LYS A 28 4.67 6.54 -1.27
C LYS A 28 4.78 5.14 -0.71
N GLY A 29 5.71 4.37 -1.23
CA GLY A 29 6.10 3.06 -0.74
C GLY A 29 7.60 3.01 -0.49
N PHE A 30 8.08 1.83 -0.13
CA PHE A 30 9.49 1.52 0.02
C PHE A 30 9.90 0.41 -0.93
N ALA A 31 11.18 0.35 -1.32
CA ALA A 31 11.66 -0.73 -2.15
C ALA A 31 11.36 -2.09 -1.48
N GLY A 32 10.81 -3.03 -2.24
CA GLY A 32 10.32 -4.31 -1.71
C GLY A 32 8.88 -4.30 -1.20
N ASP A 33 8.21 -3.13 -1.12
CA ASP A 33 6.75 -3.11 -0.94
C ASP A 33 6.07 -3.77 -2.15
N THR A 34 5.00 -4.52 -1.85
CA THR A 34 4.00 -4.89 -2.85
C THR A 34 2.98 -3.78 -2.99
N LEU A 35 2.17 -3.78 -4.06
CA LEU A 35 1.05 -2.84 -4.17
C LEU A 35 0.15 -2.89 -2.92
N ALA A 36 -0.20 -4.08 -2.44
CA ALA A 36 -1.06 -4.22 -1.26
C ALA A 36 -0.42 -3.61 0.02
N SER A 37 0.87 -3.89 0.29
CA SER A 37 1.54 -3.32 1.47
C SER A 37 1.74 -1.81 1.37
N GLY A 38 1.99 -1.30 0.16
CA GLY A 38 2.03 0.13 -0.14
C GLY A 38 0.67 0.81 0.09
N LEU A 39 -0.43 0.20 -0.35
CA LEU A 39 -1.77 0.75 -0.11
C LEU A 39 -2.13 0.79 1.38
N LEU A 40 -1.89 -0.31 2.10
CA LEU A 40 -2.12 -0.36 3.55
C LEU A 40 -1.25 0.64 4.33
N ALA A 41 -0.08 1.01 3.80
CA ALA A 41 0.78 2.03 4.39
C ALA A 41 0.30 3.47 4.17
N ASN A 42 -0.54 3.68 3.16
CA ASN A 42 -1.14 4.98 2.83
C ASN A 42 -2.61 5.05 3.30
N ASP A 43 -2.97 4.25 4.30
CA ASP A 43 -4.32 4.11 4.86
C ASP A 43 -5.41 3.76 3.81
N GLN A 44 -5.01 3.19 2.68
CA GLN A 44 -5.91 2.80 1.61
C GLN A 44 -6.49 1.40 1.88
N MET A 45 -7.64 1.36 2.55
CA MET A 45 -8.34 0.11 2.88
C MET A 45 -9.31 -0.33 1.78
N LEU A 46 -9.89 0.61 1.04
CA LEU A 46 -10.80 0.32 -0.07
C LEU A 46 -10.00 0.19 -1.37
N VAL A 47 -9.69 -1.04 -1.78
CA VAL A 47 -8.93 -1.31 -3.01
C VAL A 47 -9.81 -1.48 -4.24
N GLY A 48 -11.09 -1.76 -4.03
CA GLY A 48 -12.07 -2.00 -5.07
C GLY A 48 -13.33 -2.55 -4.46
N ARG A 49 -14.43 -2.46 -5.23
CA ARG A 49 -15.72 -3.02 -4.85
C ARG A 49 -15.91 -4.35 -5.54
N SER A 50 -16.69 -5.25 -4.95
CA SER A 50 -16.95 -6.54 -5.58
C SER A 50 -17.60 -6.33 -6.96
N PHE A 51 -17.18 -7.09 -7.96
CA PHE A 51 -17.71 -6.94 -9.32
C PHE A 51 -19.23 -7.14 -9.39
N LYS A 52 -19.76 -8.18 -8.73
CA LYS A 52 -21.19 -8.54 -8.80
C LYS A 52 -22.11 -7.67 -7.92
N TYR A 53 -21.61 -7.21 -6.78
CA TYR A 53 -22.46 -6.58 -5.75
C TYR A 53 -22.07 -5.13 -5.43
N HIS A 54 -20.96 -4.64 -5.99
CA HIS A 54 -20.45 -3.29 -5.75
C HIS A 54 -20.27 -2.92 -4.25
N ARG A 55 -20.10 -3.93 -3.38
CA ARG A 55 -19.73 -3.74 -1.97
C ARG A 55 -18.27 -3.36 -1.83
#